data_AF-A0A845S478-F1
#
_entry.id   AF-A0A845S478-F1
#
_cell.length_a   1.000
_cell.length_b   1.000
_cell.length_c   1.000
_cell.angle_alpha   90.00
_cell.angle_beta   90.00
_cell.angle_gamma   90.00
#
_symmetry.space_group_name_H-M   'P 1'
#
loop_
_entity.id
_entity.type
_entity.pdbx_description
1 polymer ?
#
loop_
_entity_poly.entity_id
_entity_poly.type
_entity_poly.pdbx_seq_one_letter_code
_entity_poly.pdbx_strand_id
1 'polypeptide(L)' 'MAKKTSVKVRLVPELKPNSAFNYYVKKPTAGEKVKIKLRVRKYNPSTRKHEWFVEKKLPPHSK' A
#
# COMPACT_ATOMS: atom_id res chain seq x y z
N MET A 1 -2.00 17.06 -20.55
CA MET A 1 -2.58 16.79 -19.21
C MET A 1 -1.44 16.46 -18.25
N ALA A 2 -1.23 17.26 -17.21
CA ALA A 2 -0.14 17.03 -16.26
C ALA A 2 -0.40 15.71 -15.50
N LYS A 3 0.55 14.76 -15.59
CA LYS A 3 0.45 13.50 -14.85
C LYS A 3 0.47 13.83 -13.35
N LYS A 4 -0.46 13.24 -12.59
CA LYS A 4 -0.50 13.42 -11.12
C LYS A 4 0.87 13.05 -10.54
N THR A 5 1.42 13.93 -9.72
CA THR A 5 2.75 13.80 -9.10
C THR A 5 2.79 12.70 -8.03
N SER A 6 1.63 12.26 -7.54
CA SER A 6 1.51 11.17 -6.57
C SER A 6 0.38 10.20 -6.91
N VAL A 7 0.62 8.91 -6.64
CA VAL A 7 -0.36 7.82 -6.74
C VAL A 7 -0.64 7.31 -5.34
N LYS A 8 -1.93 7.08 -5.05
CA LYS A 8 -2.35 6.38 -3.84
C LYS A 8 -2.08 4.89 -4.04
N VAL A 9 -1.47 4.26 -3.05
CA VAL A 9 -1.17 2.83 -3.06
C VAL A 9 -1.73 2.18 -1.80
N ARG A 10 -2.12 0.91 -1.91
CA ARG A 10 -2.66 0.12 -0.81
C ARG A 10 -1.53 -0.69 -0.16
N LEU A 11 -1.49 -0.68 1.16
CA LEU A 11 -0.63 -1.52 1.98
C LEU A 11 -1.50 -2.63 2.59
N VAL A 12 -1.14 -3.87 2.30
CA VAL A 12 -1.85 -5.08 2.70
C VAL A 12 -0.93 -5.92 3.58
N PRO A 13 -1.41 -6.54 4.68
CA PRO A 13 -0.56 -7.38 5.51
C PRO A 13 -0.07 -8.62 4.73
N GLU A 14 1.23 -8.94 4.90
CA GLU A 14 1.94 -10.00 4.16
C GLU A 14 1.37 -11.40 4.45
N LEU A 15 1.06 -11.66 5.72
CA LEU A 15 0.57 -12.96 6.20
C LEU A 15 -0.89 -13.23 5.83
N LYS A 16 -1.70 -12.17 5.69
CA LYS A 16 -3.14 -12.28 5.41
C LYS A 16 -3.57 -11.23 4.39
N PRO A 17 -3.33 -11.46 3.09
CA PRO A 17 -3.64 -10.49 2.05
C PRO A 17 -5.14 -10.14 1.95
N ASN A 18 -6.02 -11.02 2.44
CA ASN A 18 -7.47 -10.82 2.48
C ASN A 18 -7.97 -10.13 3.76
N SER A 19 -7.07 -9.62 4.61
CA SER A 19 -7.45 -8.89 5.82
C SER A 19 -8.24 -7.62 5.47
N ALA A 20 -9.30 -7.35 6.23
CA ALA A 20 -10.10 -6.13 6.10
C ALA A 20 -9.27 -4.86 6.36
N PHE A 21 -8.18 -4.97 7.13
CA PHE A 21 -7.33 -3.83 7.48
C PHE A 21 -6.24 -3.57 6.45
N ASN A 22 -6.34 -2.38 5.86
CA ASN A 22 -5.44 -1.92 4.81
C ASN A 22 -5.08 -0.46 5.07
N TYR A 23 -3.85 -0.07 4.78
CA TYR A 23 -3.41 1.32 4.87
C TYR A 23 -3.25 1.94 3.49
N TYR A 24 -3.47 3.24 3.38
CA TYR A 24 -3.21 3.98 2.15
C TYR A 24 -1.99 4.87 2.33
N VAL A 25 -1.14 4.90 1.31
CA VAL A 25 0.05 5.79 1.26
C VAL A 25 0.10 6.48 -0.09
N LYS A 26 0.51 7.75 -0.10
CA LYS A 26 0.80 8.48 -1.34
C LYS A 26 2.27 8.25 -1.68
N LYS A 27 2.51 7.71 -2.88
CA LYS A 27 3.86 7.52 -3.44
C LYS A 27 4.04 8.51 -4.59
N PRO A 28 5.23 9.12 -4.76
CA PRO A 28 5.49 9.90 -5.96
C PRO A 28 5.39 9.02 -7.21
N THR A 29 5.04 9.60 -8.35
CA THR A 29 4.95 8.89 -9.65
C THR A 29 6.24 8.93 -10.45
N ALA A 30 7.21 9.76 -10.06
CA ALA A 30 8.50 9.91 -10.71
C ALA A 30 9.65 9.81 -9.69
N GLY A 31 10.78 9.24 -10.11
CA GLY A 31 12.02 9.11 -9.32
C GLY A 31 12.36 7.68 -8.89
N GLU A 32 13.54 7.51 -8.28
CA GLU A 32 14.07 6.21 -7.82
C GLU A 32 13.18 5.56 -6.74
N LYS A 33 12.54 6.37 -5.90
CA LYS A 33 11.63 5.93 -4.83
C LYS A 33 10.39 5.18 -5.35
N VAL A 34 10.07 5.27 -6.66
CA VAL A 34 8.96 4.52 -7.29
C VAL A 34 9.26 3.04 -7.42
N LYS A 35 10.50 2.70 -7.78
CA LYS A 35 10.91 1.32 -8.09
C LYS A 35 10.98 0.42 -6.86
N ILE A 36 11.21 1.00 -5.68
CA ILE A 36 11.32 0.26 -4.42
C ILE A 36 9.92 -0.03 -3.87
N LYS A 37 9.56 -1.31 -3.71
CA LYS A 37 8.29 -1.71 -3.06
C LYS A 37 8.35 -1.40 -1.57
N LEU A 38 7.35 -0.68 -1.06
CA LEU A 38 7.28 -0.34 0.36
C LEU A 38 6.94 -1.58 1.20
N ARG A 39 7.76 -1.84 2.22
CA ARG A 39 7.52 -2.83 3.28
C ARG A 39 7.64 -2.12 4.63
N VAL A 40 6.56 -2.04 5.40
CA VAL A 40 6.50 -1.27 6.64
C VAL A 40 5.88 -2.12 7.75
N ARG A 41 6.44 -2.07 8.97
CA ARG A 41 5.77 -2.65 10.15
C ARG A 41 4.67 -1.71 10.60
N LYS A 42 3.43 -2.18 10.59
CA LYS A 42 2.29 -1.44 11.15
C LYS A 42 1.47 -2.34 12.06
N TYR A 43 0.75 -1.69 12.98
CA TYR A 43 -0.18 -2.39 13.85
C TYR A 43 -1.36 -2.91 13.04
N ASN A 44 -1.70 -4.19 13.20
CA ASN A 44 -2.92 -4.76 12.65
C ASN A 44 -3.92 -4.96 13.81
N PRO A 45 -5.04 -4.22 13.86
CA PRO A 45 -6.02 -4.36 14.94
C PRO A 45 -6.78 -5.69 14.88
N SER A 46 -6.81 -6.38 13.74
CA SER A 46 -7.45 -7.70 13.62
C SER A 46 -6.64 -8.80 14.32
N THR A 47 -5.31 -8.74 14.27
CA THR A 47 -4.43 -9.72 14.93
C THR A 47 -3.81 -9.20 16.22
N ARG A 48 -4.05 -7.92 16.55
CA ARG A 48 -3.53 -7.18 17.70
C ARG A 48 -2.00 -7.16 17.77
N LYS A 49 -1.32 -7.29 16.63
CA LYS A 49 0.15 -7.40 16.53
C LYS A 49 0.69 -6.46 15.45
N HIS A 50 1.98 -6.13 15.56
CA HIS A 50 2.69 -5.42 14.51
C HIS A 50 3.14 -6.40 13.42
N GLU A 51 2.56 -6.26 12.23
CA GLU A 51 2.82 -7.11 11.09
C GLU A 51 3.50 -6.32 9.97
N TRP A 52 4.14 -7.04 9.06
CA TRP A 52 4.68 -6.45 7.83
C TRP A 52 3.55 -6.20 6.84
N PHE A 53 3.45 -4.95 6.39
CA PHE A 53 2.53 -4.53 5.33
C PHE A 53 3.32 -4.29 4.05
N VAL A 54 2.80 -4.84 2.95
CA VAL A 54 3.41 -4.81 1.62
C VAL A 54 2.55 -4.01 0.66
N GLU A 55 3.21 -3.28 -0.23
CA GLU A 55 2.60 -2.51 -1.31
C GLU A 55 1.86 -3.40 -2.33
N LYS A 56 0.58 -3.09 -2.56
CA LYS A 56 -0.26 -3.66 -3.62
C LYS A 56 -0.98 -2.55 -4.38
N LYS A 57 -1.25 -2.83 -5.67
CA LYS A 57 -1.99 -1.92 -6.55
C LYS A 57 -3.42 -1.72 -6.00
N LEU A 58 -3.95 -0.51 -6.17
CA LEU A 58 -5.36 -0.26 -5.89
C LEU A 58 -6.23 -1.09 -6.86
N PRO A 59 -7.37 -1.63 -6.38
CA PRO A 59 -8.34 -2.23 -7.28
C PRO A 59 -8.81 -1.16 -8.29
N PRO A 60 -9.02 -1.56 -9.55
CA PRO A 60 -9.56 -0.64 -10.55
C PRO A 60 -10.93 -0.12 -10.08
N HIS A 61 -11.19 1.15 -10.36
CA HIS A 61 -12.46 1.78 -9.98
C HIS A 61 -13.60 1.46 -10.96
N SER A 62 -13.33 0.67 -12.00
CA SER A 62 -14.32 0.21 -12.97
C SER A 62 -14.18 -1.31 -13.17
N LYS A 63 -15.33 -1.97 -13.26
CA LYS A 63 -15.48 -3.39 -13.55
C LYS A 63 -15.20 -3.66 -15.02
#